data_AF-A0A929E124-F1
#
_entry.id   AF-A0A929E124-F1
#
_cell.length_a   1.000
_cell.length_b   1.000
_cell.length_c   1.000
_cell.angle_alpha   90.00
_cell.angle_beta   90.00
_cell.angle_gamma   90.00
#
_symmetry.space_group_name_H-M   'P 1'
#
loop_
_entity.id
_entity.type
_entity.pdbx_description
1 polymer ?
#
loop_
_entity_poly.entity_id
_entity_poly.type
_entity_poly.pdbx_seq_one_letter_code
_entity_poly.pdbx_strand_id
1 'polypeptide(L)'
;MYPKKKTRIGMVNFINTAPLYEVWKETVHRPDWHVVEAAPSQLNRMLFAHELDMGLVSSYEYAAHPEKYRLLDEVSISASGAVGSVFLFSTCEPVQLNDRLVIL
;
A
#
# COMPACT_ATOMS: atom_id res chain seq x y z
N MET A 1 30.84 -3.86 17.31
CA MET A 1 30.02 -3.68 16.09
C MET A 1 28.57 -3.63 16.56
N TYR A 2 27.88 -2.49 16.46
CA TYR A 2 26.47 -2.43 16.86
C TYR A 2 25.65 -3.35 15.95
N PRO A 3 24.69 -4.14 16.48
CA PRO A 3 23.83 -4.95 15.64
C PRO A 3 23.11 -4.04 14.65
N LYS A 4 23.23 -4.35 13.36
CA LYS A 4 22.55 -3.61 12.30
C LYS A 4 21.04 -3.66 12.58
N LYS A 5 20.41 -2.50 12.78
CA LYS A 5 18.95 -2.41 12.96
C LYS A 5 18.29 -3.03 11.72
N LYS A 6 17.38 -3.99 11.92
CA LYS A 6 16.62 -4.58 10.81
C LYS A 6 15.70 -3.51 10.20
N THR A 7 15.74 -3.35 8.88
CA THR A 7 14.79 -2.50 8.14
C THR A 7 13.47 -3.24 7.99
N ARG A 8 12.37 -2.63 8.41
CA ARG A 8 11.01 -3.19 8.35
C ARG A 8 10.28 -2.64 7.14
N ILE A 9 9.91 -3.51 6.20
CA ILE A 9 9.34 -3.15 4.90
C ILE A 9 7.92 -3.68 4.83
N GLY A 10 6.93 -2.79 4.69
CA GLY A 10 5.54 -3.14 4.48
C GLY A 10 5.27 -3.50 3.02
N MET A 11 4.74 -4.69 2.77
CA MET A 11 4.35 -5.13 1.43
C MET A 11 2.88 -5.50 1.40
N VAL A 12 2.12 -4.89 0.50
CA VAL A 12 0.73 -5.29 0.26
C VAL A 12 0.73 -6.63 -0.43
N ASN A 13 0.00 -7.61 0.11
CA ASN A 13 -0.15 -8.94 -0.49
C ASN A 13 -1.45 -9.03 -1.33
N PHE A 14 -1.50 -8.25 -2.40
CA PHE A 14 -2.58 -8.28 -3.40
C PHE A 14 -2.01 -8.65 -4.76
N ILE A 15 -2.86 -9.16 -5.66
CA ILE A 15 -2.38 -9.63 -6.98
C ILE A 15 -1.72 -8.51 -7.81
N ASN A 16 -2.12 -7.25 -7.62
CA ASN A 16 -1.56 -6.11 -8.35
C ASN A 16 -0.12 -5.75 -7.92
N THR A 17 0.35 -6.24 -6.76
CA THR A 17 1.74 -6.08 -6.32
C THR A 17 2.61 -7.29 -6.67
N ALA A 18 2.02 -8.41 -7.08
CA ALA A 18 2.75 -9.64 -7.38
C ALA A 18 3.89 -9.46 -8.42
N PRO A 19 3.72 -8.71 -9.53
CA PRO A 19 4.83 -8.52 -10.48
C PRO A 19 6.07 -7.85 -9.88
N LEU A 20 5.88 -7.02 -8.84
CA LEU A 20 6.98 -6.43 -8.08
C LEU A 20 7.47 -7.40 -7.00
N TYR A 21 6.55 -7.92 -6.19
CA TYR A 21 6.90 -8.59 -4.96
C TYR A 21 7.46 -10.00 -5.16
N GLU A 22 6.92 -10.78 -6.10
CA GLU A 22 7.45 -12.12 -6.39
C GLU A 22 8.88 -12.03 -6.95
N VAL A 23 9.11 -11.13 -7.91
CA VAL A 23 10.44 -10.86 -8.46
C VAL A 23 11.39 -10.37 -7.36
N TRP A 24 10.91 -9.50 -6.47
CA TRP A 24 11.72 -8.99 -5.37
C TRP A 24 12.12 -10.09 -4.38
N LYS A 25 11.21 -11.02 -4.03
CA LYS A 25 11.52 -12.17 -3.17
C LYS A 25 12.59 -13.09 -3.79
N GLU A 26 12.58 -13.25 -5.11
CA GLU A 26 13.55 -14.09 -5.83
C GLU A 26 14.91 -13.41 -6.02
N THR A 27 14.94 -12.08 -6.14
CA THR A 27 16.15 -11.35 -6.54
C THR A 27 16.85 -10.65 -5.39
N VAL A 28 16.15 -10.31 -4.30
CA VAL A 28 16.68 -9.53 -3.19
C VAL A 28 16.94 -10.39 -1.96
N HIS A 29 18.22 -10.58 -1.65
CA HIS A 29 18.67 -11.35 -0.49
C HIS A 29 19.37 -10.43 0.52
N ARG A 30 18.59 -9.87 1.46
CA ARG A 30 19.09 -8.96 2.50
C ARG A 30 18.67 -9.45 3.89
N PRO A 31 19.57 -10.07 4.67
CA PRO A 31 19.23 -10.62 5.99
C PRO A 31 18.95 -9.52 7.03
N ASP A 32 19.36 -8.28 6.74
CA ASP A 32 19.04 -7.10 7.53
C ASP A 32 17.66 -6.50 7.19
N TRP A 33 16.91 -7.07 6.25
CA TRP A 33 15.56 -6.62 5.89
C TRP A 33 14.50 -7.60 6.39
N HIS A 34 13.40 -7.08 6.91
CA HIS A 34 12.27 -7.85 7.40
C HIS A 34 11.00 -7.35 6.74
N VAL A 35 10.33 -8.21 5.96
CA VAL A 35 9.06 -7.88 5.32
C VAL A 35 7.91 -8.18 6.24
N VAL A 36 6.96 -7.24 6.29
CA VAL A 36 5.66 -7.40 6.92
C VAL A 36 4.61 -7.36 5.82
N GLU A 37 3.90 -8.46 5.64
CA GLU A 37 2.75 -8.54 4.74
C GLU A 37 1.48 -8.23 5.51
N ALA A 38 0.70 -7.26 5.02
CA ALA A 38 -0.61 -6.95 5.59
C ALA A 38 -1.49 -6.22 4.55
N ALA A 39 -2.77 -6.03 4.88
CA ALA A 39 -3.66 -5.21 4.05
C ALA A 39 -3.21 -3.73 4.06
N PRO A 40 -3.52 -2.93 3.01
CA PRO A 40 -3.08 -1.54 2.92
C PRO A 40 -3.43 -0.69 4.15
N SER A 41 -4.65 -0.84 4.70
CA SER A 41 -5.08 -0.09 5.89
C SER A 41 -4.30 -0.44 7.16
N GLN A 42 -3.74 -1.65 7.24
CA GLN A 42 -2.84 -2.03 8.33
C GLN A 42 -1.45 -1.44 8.09
N LEU A 43 -0.90 -1.56 6.89
CA LEU A 43 0.42 -1.01 6.55
C LEU A 43 0.47 0.51 6.71
N ASN A 44 -0.59 1.22 6.32
CA ASN A 44 -0.74 2.66 6.54
C ASN A 44 -0.57 3.01 8.03
N ARG A 45 -1.33 2.34 8.91
CA ARG A 45 -1.27 2.56 10.37
C ARG A 45 0.11 2.25 10.93
N MET A 46 0.71 1.13 10.51
CA MET A 46 2.03 0.71 10.99
C MET A 46 3.13 1.69 10.53
N LEU A 47 3.07 2.17 9.29
CA LEU A 47 4.05 3.14 8.79
C LEU A 47 3.91 4.49 9.50
N PHE A 48 2.67 4.98 9.68
CA PHE A 48 2.39 6.20 10.44
C PHE A 48 2.88 6.12 11.89
N ALA A 49 2.74 4.94 12.52
CA ALA A 49 3.18 4.68 13.90
C ALA A 49 4.69 4.38 14.02
N HIS A 50 5.47 4.49 12.94
CA HIS A 50 6.90 4.13 12.89
C HIS A 50 7.19 2.66 13.25
N GLU A 51 6.19 1.79 13.09
CA GLU A 51 6.33 0.33 13.19
C GLU A 51 6.92 -0.28 11.91
N LEU A 52 6.89 0.47 10.80
CA LEU A 52 7.60 0.18 9.56
C LEU A 52 8.59 1.32 9.26
N ASP A 53 9.62 1.01 8.46
CA ASP A 53 10.59 2.00 7.98
C ASP A 53 10.30 2.43 6.53
N MET A 54 9.59 1.59 5.77
CA MET A 54 9.15 1.81 4.40
C MET A 54 7.95 0.90 4.12
N GLY A 55 7.11 1.23 3.15
CA GLY A 55 6.17 0.26 2.60
C GLY A 55 5.28 0.81 1.50
N LEU A 56 4.53 -0.09 0.87
CA LEU A 56 3.43 0.28 -0.01
C LEU A 56 2.24 0.76 0.84
N VAL A 57 1.91 2.04 0.72
CA VAL A 57 0.76 2.69 1.39
C VAL A 57 -0.19 3.27 0.36
N SER A 58 -1.43 3.55 0.76
CA SER A 58 -2.39 4.19 -0.16
C SER A 58 -1.98 5.63 -0.48
N SER A 59 -2.35 6.12 -1.66
CA SER A 59 -2.14 7.52 -2.04
C SER A 59 -2.85 8.49 -1.08
N TYR A 60 -4.00 8.09 -0.53
CA TYR A 60 -4.71 8.82 0.51
C TYR A 60 -3.86 9.00 1.78
N GLU A 61 -3.16 7.96 2.24
CA GLU A 61 -2.29 8.04 3.43
C GLU A 61 -1.21 9.11 3.27
N TYR A 62 -0.54 9.09 2.12
CA TYR A 62 0.44 10.12 1.79
C TYR A 62 -0.19 11.51 1.75
N ALA A 63 -1.34 11.66 1.08
CA ALA A 63 -2.01 12.95 0.93
C ALA A 63 -2.54 13.52 2.27
N ALA A 64 -2.88 12.66 3.23
CA ALA A 64 -3.34 13.06 4.56
C ALA A 64 -2.20 13.58 5.46
N HIS A 65 -0.97 13.12 5.26
CA HIS A 65 0.20 13.45 6.10
C HIS A 65 1.49 13.65 5.26
N PRO A 66 1.49 14.56 4.26
CA PRO A 66 2.58 14.67 3.29
C PRO A 66 3.93 15.05 3.94
N GLU A 67 3.91 15.73 5.09
CA GLU A 67 5.11 16.11 5.84
C GLU A 67 5.80 14.94 6.54
N LYS A 68 5.11 13.81 6.72
CA LYS A 68 5.62 12.63 7.42
C LYS A 68 6.25 11.60 6.51
N TYR A 69 6.06 11.74 5.20
CA TYR A 69 6.43 10.74 4.22
C TYR A 69 7.38 11.30 3.18
N ARG A 70 8.14 10.39 2.56
CA ARG A 70 8.86 10.65 1.32
C ARG A 70 8.47 9.57 0.33
N LEU A 71 8.10 9.97 -0.88
CA LEU A 71 7.83 9.03 -1.96
C LEU A 71 9.15 8.50 -2.51
N LEU A 72 9.14 7.23 -2.88
CA LEU A 72 10.18 6.66 -3.70
C LEU A 72 9.84 6.96 -5.16
N ASP A 73 10.73 7.65 -5.85
CA ASP A 73 10.51 8.01 -7.25
C ASP A 73 10.38 6.77 -8.13
N GLU A 74 9.61 6.92 -9.22
CA GLU A 74 9.42 5.91 -10.28
C GLU A 74 8.70 4.61 -9.87
N VAL A 75 8.20 4.51 -8.64
CA VAL A 75 7.50 3.31 -8.15
C VAL A 75 6.12 3.67 -7.62
N SER A 76 5.08 3.15 -8.27
CA SER A 76 3.70 3.23 -7.79
C SER A 76 2.85 2.06 -8.28
N ILE A 77 1.78 1.75 -7.55
CA ILE A 77 0.67 0.94 -8.05
C ILE A 77 -0.39 1.91 -8.57
N SER A 78 -0.48 2.04 -9.89
CA SER A 78 -1.32 3.04 -10.56
C SER A 78 -1.90 2.50 -11.85
N ALA A 79 -3.04 3.05 -12.28
CA ALA A 79 -3.66 2.76 -13.57
C ALA A 79 -4.07 4.07 -14.25
N SER A 80 -3.93 4.11 -15.57
CA SER A 80 -4.52 5.15 -16.41
C SER A 80 -5.80 4.58 -17.02
N GLY A 81 -6.96 5.02 -16.51
CA GLY A 81 -8.26 4.43 -16.85
C GLY A 81 -8.71 3.35 -15.87
N ALA A 82 -9.41 2.32 -16.37
CA ALA A 82 -10.00 1.28 -15.52
C ALA A 82 -8.92 0.40 -14.87
N VAL A 83 -8.94 0.31 -13.53
CA VAL A 83 -7.99 -0.50 -12.74
C VAL A 83 -8.39 -1.98 -12.61
N GLY A 84 -9.64 -2.32 -12.95
CA GLY A 84 -10.14 -3.71 -12.97
C GLY A 84 -10.23 -4.41 -11.60
N SER A 85 -10.00 -3.69 -10.50
CA SER A 85 -10.01 -4.24 -9.12
C SER A 85 -10.70 -3.34 -8.10
N VAL A 86 -11.19 -2.16 -8.51
CA VAL A 86 -11.93 -1.22 -7.65
C VAL A 86 -13.25 -0.93 -8.35
N PHE A 87 -14.36 -1.31 -7.71
CA PHE A 87 -15.70 -1.29 -8.30
C PHE A 87 -16.70 -0.67 -7.34
N LEU A 88 -17.70 0.02 -7.90
CA LEU A 88 -18.93 0.38 -7.22
C LEU A 88 -20.05 -0.49 -7.80
N PHE A 89 -20.55 -1.44 -7.04
CA PHE A 89 -21.72 -2.23 -7.41
C PHE A 89 -22.99 -1.53 -6.90
N SER A 90 -23.95 -1.31 -7.79
CA SER A 90 -25.21 -0.65 -7.47
C SER A 90 -26.35 -1.25 -8.28
N THR A 91 -27.54 -1.32 -7.69
CA THR A 91 -28.79 -1.68 -8.37
C THR A 91 -29.51 -0.46 -8.95
N CYS A 92 -28.95 0.74 -8.80
CA CYS A 92 -29.48 2.00 -9.30
C CYS A 92 -28.37 2.87 -9.89
N GLU A 93 -28.76 3.87 -10.67
CA GLU A 93 -27.80 4.79 -11.28
C GLU A 93 -27.05 5.61 -10.22
N PRO A 94 -25.77 5.97 -10.43
CA PRO A 94 -24.98 6.72 -9.44
C PRO A 94 -25.66 8.02 -8.95
N VAL A 95 -26.42 8.68 -9.82
CA VAL A 95 -27.14 9.93 -9.49
C VAL A 95 -28.19 9.72 -8.39
N GLN A 96 -28.67 8.49 -8.22
CA GLN A 96 -29.72 8.12 -7.27
C GLN A 96 -29.14 7.74 -5.89
N LEU A 97 -27.82 7.71 -5.73
CA LEU A 97 -27.15 7.34 -4.49
C LEU A 97 -27.18 8.44 -3.42
N ASN A 98 -27.62 9.66 -3.77
CA ASN A 98 -27.70 10.75 -2.80
C ASN A 98 -28.56 10.36 -1.58
N ASP A 99 -28.06 10.64 -0.38
CA ASP A 99 -28.68 10.31 0.90
C ASP A 99 -28.97 8.82 1.14
N ARG A 100 -28.44 7.93 0.29
CA ARG A 100 -28.52 6.48 0.50
C ARG A 100 -27.30 5.99 1.28
N LEU A 101 -27.51 4.95 2.07
CA LEU A 101 -26.40 4.23 2.70
C LEU A 101 -25.53 3.58 1.63
N VAL A 102 -24.26 3.96 1.59
CA VAL A 102 -23.21 3.31 0.81
C VAL A 102 -22.28 2.59 1.77
N ILE A 103 -22.08 1.29 1.56
CA ILE A 103 -21.16 0.49 2.36
C ILE A 103 -19.80 0.49 1.64
N LEU A 104 -18.74 0.81 2.40
CA LEU A 104 -17.35 0.81 1.96
C LEU A 104 -16.60 -0.36 2.59
#